data_AF-A0A1F8QEQ6-F1
#
_entry.id   AF-A0A1F8QEQ6-F1
#
_cell.length_a   1.000
_cell.length_b   1.000
_cell.length_c   1.000
_cell.angle_alpha   90.00
_cell.angle_beta   90.00
_cell.angle_gamma   90.00
#
_symmetry.space_group_name_H-M   'P 1'
#
loop_
_entity.id
_entity.type
_entity.pdbx_description
1 polymer ?
#
loop_
_entity_poly.entity_id
_entity_poly.type
_entity_poly.pdbx_seq_one_letter_code
_entity_poly.pdbx_strand_id
1 'polypeptide(L)'
;MTDENTTPNNETFGTRLITGFFSLTRIVVRFLLIVLLLGFLALLLFGVPYVYWRFVTPTVNEFQHLASAQVAQEQLNQRLLDNLDNMQQRADTLETRLDSEKQQFGVIEESIGALVATQKSQIELFHETQNGADESLQSITGEITALETKLEGLNTSMEQFGSSIGAVEEKSKELEARLFSDDEPINQLRRDIQLLKAMELLTRSRLFMSQNNLGLAEGDILYARGLLLNIQVPDAQAEVLADTIERIDQAIDNLPLSPDMASQNLEIAWQLLNLELFSHPAEETSTVLSSTPASVEETATPQSSETITPSPTP
;
A
#
# COMPACT_ATOMS: atom_id res chain seq x y z
N MET A 1 -181.52 -28.44 -14.74
CA MET A 1 -181.78 -27.15 -15.40
C MET A 1 -180.52 -26.80 -16.19
N THR A 2 -180.51 -26.90 -17.51
CA THR A 2 -181.58 -27.30 -18.44
C THR A 2 -180.92 -27.83 -19.73
N ASP A 3 -181.73 -28.48 -20.55
CA ASP A 3 -181.50 -29.12 -21.86
C ASP A 3 -180.81 -28.20 -22.92
N GLU A 4 -180.46 -28.58 -24.15
CA GLU A 4 -181.05 -29.55 -25.09
C GLU A 4 -180.14 -29.78 -26.34
N ASN A 5 -180.44 -30.80 -27.16
CA ASN A 5 -180.39 -30.89 -28.65
C ASN A 5 -179.41 -30.04 -29.53
N THR A 6 -178.86 -30.43 -30.69
CA THR A 6 -178.61 -31.67 -31.48
C THR A 6 -178.20 -31.22 -32.90
N THR A 7 -177.30 -31.97 -33.58
CA THR A 7 -177.22 -32.15 -35.06
C THR A 7 -176.80 -30.93 -35.96
N PRO A 8 -176.49 -31.09 -37.27
CA PRO A 8 -175.27 -31.78 -37.74
C PRO A 8 -174.58 -31.17 -39.00
N ASN A 9 -173.45 -31.79 -39.40
CA ASN A 9 -173.06 -32.13 -40.79
C ASN A 9 -172.38 -31.13 -41.75
N ASN A 10 -171.53 -31.74 -42.61
CA ASN A 10 -171.07 -31.36 -43.96
C ASN A 10 -169.64 -30.78 -44.14
N GLU A 11 -168.98 -31.27 -45.18
CA GLU A 11 -167.52 -31.24 -45.39
C GLU A 11 -167.01 -30.08 -46.27
N THR A 12 -165.68 -29.88 -46.31
CA THR A 12 -165.01 -29.46 -47.57
C THR A 12 -163.59 -30.04 -47.67
N PHE A 13 -163.32 -30.74 -48.76
CA PHE A 13 -162.12 -31.58 -48.97
C PHE A 13 -160.81 -30.79 -49.20
N GLY A 14 -160.88 -29.48 -49.43
CA GLY A 14 -159.73 -28.64 -49.82
C GLY A 14 -158.70 -28.38 -48.71
N THR A 15 -159.10 -28.43 -47.43
CA THR A 15 -158.26 -27.99 -46.30
C THR A 15 -157.07 -28.92 -46.02
N ARG A 16 -157.08 -30.16 -46.52
CA ARG A 16 -156.04 -31.16 -46.22
C ARG A 16 -154.73 -30.98 -47.00
N LEU A 17 -154.72 -30.22 -48.10
CA LEU A 17 -153.54 -30.07 -48.96
C LEU A 17 -152.58 -28.95 -48.48
N ILE A 18 -153.10 -27.92 -47.80
CA ILE A 18 -152.30 -26.77 -47.32
C ILE A 18 -151.53 -27.12 -46.03
N THR A 19 -152.09 -27.98 -45.16
CA THR A 19 -151.48 -28.33 -43.87
C THR A 19 -150.20 -29.16 -43.98
N GLY A 20 -150.01 -29.90 -45.09
CA GLY A 20 -148.81 -30.71 -45.31
C GLY A 20 -147.53 -29.89 -45.50
N PHE A 21 -147.61 -28.81 -46.29
CA PHE A 21 -146.43 -28.05 -46.73
C PHE A 21 -145.69 -27.33 -45.59
N PHE A 22 -146.43 -26.78 -44.62
CA PHE A 22 -145.86 -26.12 -43.43
C PHE A 22 -145.10 -27.07 -42.49
N SER A 23 -145.39 -28.37 -42.51
CA SER A 23 -144.66 -29.35 -41.68
C SER A 23 -143.23 -29.57 -42.17
N LEU A 24 -143.03 -29.54 -43.50
CA LEU A 24 -141.77 -29.86 -44.14
C LEU A 24 -140.75 -28.72 -44.00
N THR A 25 -141.21 -27.47 -44.09
CA THR A 25 -140.37 -26.27 -43.86
C THR A 25 -139.77 -26.26 -42.45
N ARG A 26 -140.55 -26.69 -41.44
CA ARG A 26 -140.10 -26.72 -40.03
C ARG A 26 -139.00 -27.75 -39.78
N ILE A 27 -138.96 -28.85 -40.54
CA ILE A 27 -137.94 -29.89 -40.43
C ILE A 27 -136.62 -29.40 -41.04
N VAL A 28 -136.66 -28.80 -42.24
CA VAL A 28 -135.47 -28.28 -42.92
C VAL A 28 -134.75 -27.21 -42.08
N VAL A 29 -135.49 -26.27 -41.48
CA VAL A 29 -134.92 -25.24 -40.60
C VAL A 29 -134.26 -25.86 -39.35
N ARG A 30 -134.87 -26.90 -38.75
CA ARG A 30 -134.27 -27.63 -37.62
C ARG A 30 -132.98 -28.35 -38.03
N PHE A 31 -132.96 -28.99 -39.20
CA PHE A 31 -131.78 -29.69 -39.68
C PHE A 31 -130.61 -28.73 -39.97
N LEU A 32 -130.89 -27.59 -40.60
CA LEU A 32 -129.87 -26.55 -40.88
C LEU A 32 -129.29 -25.99 -39.58
N LEU A 33 -130.12 -25.76 -38.55
CA LEU A 33 -129.65 -25.35 -37.22
C LEU A 33 -128.73 -26.40 -36.56
N ILE A 34 -129.06 -27.69 -36.68
CA ILE A 34 -128.23 -28.79 -36.16
C ILE A 34 -126.88 -28.86 -36.90
N VAL A 35 -126.89 -28.74 -38.23
CA VAL A 35 -125.65 -28.72 -39.04
C VAL A 35 -124.78 -27.51 -38.71
N LEU A 36 -125.37 -26.33 -38.50
CA LEU A 36 -124.63 -25.12 -38.10
C LEU A 36 -124.03 -25.27 -36.69
N LEU A 37 -124.78 -25.85 -35.75
CA LEU A 37 -124.31 -26.10 -34.38
C LEU A 37 -123.20 -27.17 -34.34
N LEU A 38 -123.31 -28.24 -35.14
CA LEU A 38 -122.23 -29.22 -35.33
C LEU A 38 -120.99 -28.62 -36.00
N GLY A 39 -121.17 -27.77 -37.02
CA GLY A 39 -120.08 -27.06 -37.68
C GLY A 39 -119.35 -26.10 -36.73
N PHE A 40 -120.11 -25.37 -35.90
CA PHE A 40 -119.55 -24.51 -34.85
C PHE A 40 -118.81 -25.31 -33.77
N LEU A 41 -119.37 -26.45 -33.35
CA LEU A 41 -118.72 -27.36 -32.39
C LEU A 41 -117.42 -27.97 -32.95
N ALA A 42 -117.41 -28.36 -34.23
CA ALA A 42 -116.21 -28.85 -34.91
C ALA A 42 -115.15 -27.74 -35.05
N LEU A 43 -115.56 -26.50 -35.33
CA LEU A 43 -114.65 -25.35 -35.40
C LEU A 43 -114.08 -24.99 -34.02
N LEU A 44 -114.85 -25.14 -32.94
CA LEU A 44 -114.34 -25.04 -31.57
C LEU A 44 -113.36 -26.17 -31.22
N LEU A 45 -113.71 -27.43 -31.50
CA LEU A 45 -112.89 -28.59 -31.14
C LEU A 45 -111.61 -28.75 -31.97
N PHE A 46 -111.63 -28.42 -33.26
CA PHE A 46 -110.47 -28.58 -34.16
C PHE A 46 -109.81 -27.26 -34.56
N GLY A 47 -110.57 -26.17 -34.69
CA GLY A 47 -110.01 -24.86 -35.07
C GLY A 47 -109.13 -24.26 -33.99
N VAL A 48 -109.56 -24.33 -32.72
CA VAL A 48 -108.77 -23.82 -31.58
C VAL A 48 -107.41 -24.51 -31.45
N PRO A 49 -107.29 -25.86 -31.37
CA PRO A 49 -105.98 -26.50 -31.28
C PRO A 49 -105.13 -26.35 -32.56
N TYR A 50 -105.75 -26.27 -33.75
CA TYR A 50 -105.00 -26.05 -35.00
C TYR A 50 -104.34 -24.66 -35.03
N VAL A 51 -105.07 -23.61 -34.66
CA VAL A 51 -104.52 -22.24 -34.55
C VAL A 51 -103.46 -22.17 -33.44
N TYR A 52 -103.69 -22.82 -32.30
CA TYR A 52 -102.70 -22.90 -31.21
C TYR A 52 -101.38 -23.49 -31.69
N TRP A 53 -101.40 -24.67 -32.30
CA TRP A 53 -100.19 -25.32 -32.82
C TRP A 53 -99.52 -24.56 -33.97
N ARG A 54 -100.27 -23.83 -34.80
CA ARG A 54 -99.71 -23.10 -35.94
C ARG A 54 -99.06 -21.77 -35.58
N PHE A 55 -99.53 -21.08 -34.53
CA PHE A 55 -99.08 -19.72 -34.18
C PHE A 55 -98.38 -19.59 -32.82
N VAL A 56 -98.74 -20.39 -31.81
CA VAL A 56 -98.12 -20.30 -30.46
C VAL A 56 -96.77 -21.02 -30.43
N THR A 57 -96.65 -22.19 -31.06
CA THR A 57 -95.42 -22.98 -31.08
C THR A 57 -94.19 -22.28 -31.69
N PRO A 58 -94.26 -21.58 -32.85
CA PRO A 58 -93.08 -20.89 -33.39
C PRO A 58 -92.61 -19.73 -32.50
N THR A 59 -93.53 -18.96 -31.92
CA THR A 59 -93.16 -17.84 -31.03
C THR A 59 -92.50 -18.33 -29.74
N VAL A 60 -92.92 -19.47 -29.17
CA VAL A 60 -92.24 -20.09 -28.01
C VAL A 60 -90.77 -20.43 -28.30
N ASN A 61 -90.47 -20.94 -29.50
CA ASN A 61 -89.07 -21.22 -29.88
C ASN A 61 -88.27 -19.92 -30.11
N GLU A 62 -88.86 -18.90 -30.72
CA GLU A 62 -88.23 -17.59 -30.88
C GLU A 62 -87.93 -16.92 -29.52
N PHE A 63 -88.83 -17.04 -28.53
CA PHE A 63 -88.56 -16.58 -27.15
C PHE A 63 -87.41 -17.34 -26.48
N GLN A 64 -87.25 -18.66 -26.74
CA GLN A 64 -86.09 -19.41 -26.24
C GLN A 64 -84.77 -18.97 -26.91
N HIS A 65 -84.81 -18.65 -28.22
CA HIS A 65 -83.66 -18.08 -28.92
C HIS A 65 -83.31 -16.66 -28.44
N LEU A 66 -84.29 -15.81 -28.17
CA LEU A 66 -84.06 -14.48 -27.61
C LEU A 66 -83.51 -14.55 -26.18
N ALA A 67 -84.07 -15.41 -25.32
CA ALA A 67 -83.58 -15.61 -23.95
C ALA A 67 -82.15 -16.18 -23.93
N SER A 68 -81.85 -17.16 -24.77
CA SER A 68 -80.49 -17.72 -24.87
C SER A 68 -79.49 -16.75 -25.52
N ALA A 69 -79.91 -15.92 -26.49
CA ALA A 69 -79.09 -14.85 -27.05
C ALA A 69 -78.80 -13.75 -26.02
N GLN A 70 -79.79 -13.38 -25.19
CA GLN A 70 -79.62 -12.42 -24.09
C GLN A 70 -78.63 -12.96 -23.04
N VAL A 71 -78.77 -14.23 -22.63
CA VAL A 71 -77.81 -14.89 -21.73
C VAL A 71 -76.41 -14.97 -22.35
N ALA A 72 -76.30 -15.27 -23.65
CA ALA A 72 -75.01 -15.30 -24.36
C ALA A 72 -74.37 -13.90 -24.45
N GLN A 73 -75.17 -12.84 -24.65
CA GLN A 73 -74.70 -11.45 -24.65
C GLN A 73 -74.24 -11.03 -23.25
N GLU A 74 -74.96 -11.42 -22.20
CA GLU A 74 -74.57 -11.14 -20.81
C GLU A 74 -73.29 -11.88 -20.42
N GLN A 75 -73.14 -13.16 -20.80
CA GLN A 75 -71.89 -13.91 -20.65
C GLN A 75 -70.73 -13.30 -21.45
N LEU A 76 -70.97 -12.79 -22.65
CA LEU A 76 -69.94 -12.12 -23.45
C LEU A 76 -69.52 -10.79 -22.81
N ASN A 77 -70.47 -10.01 -22.30
CA ASN A 77 -70.19 -8.79 -21.55
C ASN A 77 -69.40 -9.09 -20.26
N GLN A 78 -69.77 -10.13 -19.50
CA GLN A 78 -69.01 -10.58 -18.32
C GLN A 78 -67.58 -10.94 -18.71
N ARG A 79 -67.37 -11.79 -19.73
CA ARG A 79 -66.03 -12.13 -20.22
C ARG A 79 -65.22 -10.92 -20.69
N LEU A 80 -65.87 -9.90 -21.26
CA LEU A 80 -65.18 -8.66 -21.64
C LEU A 80 -64.77 -7.87 -20.40
N LEU A 81 -65.60 -7.78 -19.38
CA LEU A 81 -65.25 -7.15 -18.09
C LEU A 81 -64.12 -7.92 -17.38
N ASP A 82 -64.19 -9.25 -17.31
CA ASP A 82 -63.14 -10.10 -16.73
C ASP A 82 -61.81 -9.95 -17.48
N ASN A 83 -61.85 -9.86 -18.81
CA ASN A 83 -60.65 -9.61 -19.62
C ASN A 83 -60.08 -8.20 -19.41
N LEU A 84 -60.94 -7.18 -19.27
CA LEU A 84 -60.51 -5.81 -18.99
C LEU A 84 -59.87 -5.69 -17.60
N ASP A 85 -60.48 -6.30 -16.57
CA ASP A 85 -59.92 -6.38 -15.21
C ASP A 85 -58.57 -7.14 -15.22
N ASN A 86 -58.48 -8.28 -15.92
CA ASN A 86 -57.21 -8.99 -16.06
C ASN A 86 -56.14 -8.16 -16.79
N MET A 87 -56.51 -7.42 -17.84
CA MET A 87 -55.58 -6.53 -18.54
C MET A 87 -55.15 -5.34 -17.68
N GLN A 88 -56.05 -4.79 -16.86
CA GLN A 88 -55.74 -3.73 -15.90
C GLN A 88 -54.78 -4.22 -14.83
N GLN A 89 -55.08 -5.33 -14.14
CA GLN A 89 -54.18 -5.93 -13.14
C GLN A 89 -52.79 -6.26 -13.71
N ARG A 90 -52.72 -6.69 -14.98
CA ARG A 90 -51.45 -6.91 -15.68
C ARG A 90 -50.73 -5.62 -16.01
N ALA A 91 -51.43 -4.54 -16.36
CA ALA A 91 -50.84 -3.23 -16.56
C ALA A 91 -50.27 -2.67 -15.24
N ASP A 92 -51.04 -2.69 -14.16
CA ASP A 92 -50.61 -2.25 -12.82
C ASP A 92 -49.38 -3.04 -12.33
N THR A 93 -49.37 -4.36 -12.59
CA THR A 93 -48.22 -5.23 -12.30
C THR A 93 -46.98 -4.87 -13.14
N LEU A 94 -47.17 -4.52 -14.42
CA LEU A 94 -46.07 -4.11 -15.30
C LEU A 94 -45.53 -2.72 -14.94
N GLU A 95 -46.39 -1.77 -14.56
CA GLU A 95 -45.99 -0.45 -14.07
C GLU A 95 -45.18 -0.56 -12.77
N THR A 96 -45.65 -1.36 -11.81
CA THR A 96 -44.92 -1.64 -10.56
C THR A 96 -43.55 -2.28 -10.82
N ARG A 97 -43.45 -3.19 -11.80
CA ARG A 97 -42.17 -3.80 -12.21
C ARG A 97 -41.25 -2.78 -12.88
N LEU A 98 -41.77 -1.98 -13.80
CA LEU A 98 -41.03 -0.94 -14.52
C LEU A 98 -40.40 0.07 -13.53
N ASP A 99 -41.15 0.48 -12.51
CA ASP A 99 -40.63 1.42 -11.50
C ASP A 99 -39.60 0.77 -10.56
N SER A 100 -39.77 -0.52 -10.22
CA SER A 100 -38.74 -1.30 -9.52
C SER A 100 -37.46 -1.46 -10.36
N GLU A 101 -37.58 -1.72 -11.66
CA GLU A 101 -36.44 -1.82 -12.58
C GLU A 101 -35.73 -0.46 -12.71
N LYS A 102 -36.45 0.66 -12.88
CA LYS A 102 -35.84 2.01 -12.88
C LYS A 102 -35.05 2.30 -11.61
N GLN A 103 -35.58 1.92 -10.44
CA GLN A 103 -34.86 2.08 -9.16
C GLN A 103 -33.59 1.24 -9.12
N GLN A 104 -33.63 -0.01 -9.60
CA GLN A 104 -32.45 -0.86 -9.71
C GLN A 104 -31.40 -0.29 -10.68
N PHE A 105 -31.83 0.25 -11.83
CA PHE A 105 -30.92 0.92 -12.77
C PHE A 105 -30.22 2.14 -12.13
N GLY A 106 -30.95 2.97 -11.38
CA GLY A 106 -30.34 4.11 -10.67
C GLY A 106 -29.29 3.69 -9.63
N VAL A 107 -29.57 2.64 -8.85
CA VAL A 107 -28.60 2.07 -7.89
C VAL A 107 -27.37 1.48 -8.61
N ILE A 108 -27.58 0.82 -9.75
CA ILE A 108 -26.48 0.28 -10.57
C ILE A 108 -25.62 1.43 -11.13
N GLU A 109 -26.23 2.48 -11.66
CA GLU A 109 -25.53 3.67 -12.19
C GLU A 109 -24.68 4.36 -11.11
N GLU A 110 -25.23 4.56 -9.91
CA GLU A 110 -24.49 5.08 -8.77
C GLU A 110 -23.32 4.17 -8.37
N SER A 111 -23.54 2.85 -8.32
CA SER A 111 -22.48 1.88 -7.98
C SER A 111 -21.35 1.84 -9.01
N ILE A 112 -21.66 2.00 -10.30
CA ILE A 112 -20.68 2.08 -11.39
C ILE A 112 -19.89 3.40 -11.26
N GLY A 113 -20.58 4.52 -11.00
CA GLY A 113 -19.92 5.81 -10.76
C GLY A 113 -18.94 5.77 -9.60
N ALA A 114 -19.34 5.19 -8.47
CA ALA A 114 -18.49 5.01 -7.29
C ALA A 114 -17.28 4.09 -7.56
N LEU A 115 -17.49 3.00 -8.31
CA LEU A 115 -16.41 2.08 -8.70
C LEU A 115 -15.40 2.75 -9.64
N VAL A 116 -15.87 3.51 -10.64
CA VAL A 116 -15.00 4.27 -11.57
C VAL A 116 -14.21 5.35 -10.83
N ALA A 117 -14.84 6.09 -9.91
CA ALA A 117 -14.14 7.08 -9.09
C ALA A 117 -13.05 6.44 -8.21
N THR A 118 -13.37 5.29 -7.61
CA THR A 118 -12.43 4.50 -6.78
C THR A 118 -11.26 3.98 -7.62
N GLN A 119 -11.54 3.41 -8.80
CA GLN A 119 -10.52 2.91 -9.72
C GLN A 119 -9.59 4.03 -10.20
N LYS A 120 -10.15 5.21 -10.54
CA LYS A 120 -9.36 6.39 -10.92
C LYS A 120 -8.40 6.80 -9.81
N SER A 121 -8.88 6.90 -8.56
CA SER A 121 -8.03 7.24 -7.41
C SER A 121 -6.93 6.21 -7.16
N GLN A 122 -7.22 4.91 -7.34
CA GLN A 122 -6.19 3.86 -7.25
C GLN A 122 -5.13 3.97 -8.35
N ILE A 123 -5.51 4.33 -9.58
CA ILE A 123 -4.57 4.56 -10.69
C ILE A 123 -3.67 5.78 -10.41
N GLU A 124 -4.24 6.86 -9.89
CA GLU A 124 -3.49 8.07 -9.51
C GLU A 124 -2.46 7.75 -8.41
N LEU A 125 -2.88 7.07 -7.34
CA LEU A 125 -1.97 6.60 -6.26
C LEU A 125 -0.90 5.62 -6.75
N PHE A 126 -1.24 4.73 -7.69
CA PHE A 126 -0.27 3.80 -8.26
C PHE A 126 0.81 4.53 -9.07
N HIS A 127 0.43 5.53 -9.89
CA HIS A 127 1.39 6.36 -10.61
C HIS A 127 2.28 7.19 -9.68
N GLU A 128 1.74 7.76 -8.61
CA GLU A 128 2.55 8.52 -7.64
C GLU A 128 3.53 7.59 -6.90
N THR A 129 3.09 6.38 -6.52
CA THR A 129 3.96 5.34 -5.93
C THR A 129 5.05 4.88 -6.91
N GLN A 130 4.71 4.73 -8.20
CA GLN A 130 5.67 4.35 -9.24
C GLN A 130 6.74 5.44 -9.43
N ASN A 131 6.34 6.70 -9.54
CA ASN A 131 7.28 7.82 -9.69
C ASN A 131 8.25 7.91 -8.50
N GLY A 132 7.74 7.78 -7.26
CA GLY A 132 8.60 7.78 -6.06
C GLY A 132 9.57 6.58 -6.00
N ALA A 133 9.18 5.42 -6.56
CA ALA A 133 10.07 4.27 -6.71
C ALA A 133 11.16 4.53 -7.76
N ASP A 134 10.83 5.15 -8.89
CA ASP A 134 11.79 5.50 -9.95
C ASP A 134 12.81 6.56 -9.46
N GLU A 135 12.36 7.58 -8.72
CA GLU A 135 13.24 8.56 -8.05
C GLU A 135 14.18 7.89 -7.03
N SER A 136 13.67 6.94 -6.25
CA SER A 136 14.46 6.16 -5.29
C SER A 136 15.52 5.30 -5.98
N LEU A 137 15.17 4.64 -7.09
CA LEU A 137 16.12 3.87 -7.90
C LEU A 137 17.20 4.76 -8.53
N GLN A 138 16.84 5.96 -8.99
CA GLN A 138 17.81 6.93 -9.50
C GLN A 138 18.77 7.39 -8.39
N SER A 139 18.29 7.66 -7.18
CA SER A 139 19.13 8.04 -6.03
C SER A 139 20.10 6.92 -5.65
N ILE A 140 19.61 5.68 -5.50
CA ILE A 140 20.44 4.51 -5.17
C ILE A 140 21.50 4.27 -6.25
N THR A 141 21.15 4.42 -7.53
CA THR A 141 22.10 4.29 -8.64
C THR A 141 23.21 5.36 -8.55
N GLY A 142 22.85 6.61 -8.21
CA GLY A 142 23.81 7.69 -7.98
C GLY A 142 24.75 7.43 -6.79
N GLU A 143 24.23 6.87 -5.69
CA GLU A 143 25.02 6.48 -4.52
C GLU A 143 26.01 5.35 -4.85
N ILE A 144 25.58 4.35 -5.64
CA ILE A 144 26.46 3.25 -6.10
C ILE A 144 27.62 3.80 -6.93
N THR A 145 27.36 4.64 -7.95
CA THR A 145 28.42 5.25 -8.76
C THR A 145 29.37 6.12 -7.92
N ALA A 146 28.86 6.82 -6.91
CA ALA A 146 29.68 7.59 -5.98
C ALA A 146 30.55 6.71 -5.06
N LEU A 147 30.07 5.53 -4.67
CA LEU A 147 30.83 4.54 -3.90
C LEU A 147 31.90 3.85 -4.76
N GLU A 148 31.59 3.49 -6.01
CA GLU A 148 32.56 2.95 -6.98
C GLU A 148 33.70 3.94 -7.20
N THR A 149 33.39 5.22 -7.41
CA THR A 149 34.38 6.29 -7.56
C THR A 149 35.28 6.44 -6.32
N LYS A 150 34.71 6.32 -5.11
CA LYS A 150 35.48 6.35 -3.85
C LYS A 150 36.39 5.12 -3.71
N LEU A 151 35.94 3.94 -4.13
CA LEU A 151 36.71 2.70 -4.06
C LEU A 151 37.91 2.75 -5.01
N GLU A 152 37.73 3.27 -6.23
CA GLU A 152 38.83 3.51 -7.18
C GLU A 152 39.87 4.51 -6.64
N GLY A 153 39.41 5.60 -6.02
CA GLY A 153 40.29 6.57 -5.35
C GLY A 153 41.05 5.98 -4.16
N LEU A 154 40.43 5.08 -3.40
CA LEU A 154 41.10 4.33 -2.32
C LEU A 154 42.12 3.33 -2.86
N ASN A 155 41.82 2.62 -3.96
CA ASN A 155 42.77 1.71 -4.61
C ASN A 155 44.00 2.48 -5.10
N THR A 156 43.80 3.59 -5.81
CA THR A 156 44.87 4.52 -6.25
C THR A 156 45.71 4.99 -5.06
N SER A 157 45.07 5.36 -3.95
CA SER A 157 45.77 5.78 -2.73
C SER A 157 46.60 4.65 -2.12
N MET A 158 46.09 3.41 -2.14
CA MET A 158 46.80 2.22 -1.64
C MET A 158 48.04 1.89 -2.49
N GLU A 159 47.94 2.01 -3.81
CA GLU A 159 49.09 1.86 -4.73
C GLU A 159 50.17 2.93 -4.50
N GLN A 160 49.76 4.18 -4.23
CA GLN A 160 50.67 5.27 -3.85
C GLN A 160 51.33 5.02 -2.48
N PHE A 161 50.60 4.51 -1.50
CA PHE A 161 51.18 4.12 -0.20
C PHE A 161 52.15 2.96 -0.35
N GLY A 162 51.83 1.92 -1.13
CA GLY A 162 52.74 0.80 -1.41
C GLY A 162 54.04 1.26 -2.08
N SER A 163 53.93 2.16 -3.06
CA SER A 163 55.09 2.79 -3.72
C SER A 163 55.93 3.62 -2.74
N SER A 164 55.28 4.34 -1.82
CA SER A 164 55.95 5.14 -0.78
C SER A 164 56.68 4.26 0.24
N ILE A 165 56.08 3.14 0.65
CA ILE A 165 56.71 2.14 1.53
C ILE A 165 57.96 1.56 0.87
N GLY A 166 57.88 1.15 -0.40
CA GLY A 166 59.05 0.64 -1.15
C GLY A 166 60.19 1.68 -1.24
N ALA A 167 59.86 2.96 -1.47
CA ALA A 167 60.85 4.03 -1.48
C ALA A 167 61.48 4.31 -0.10
N VAL A 168 60.74 4.09 1.00
CA VAL A 168 61.26 4.17 2.37
C VAL A 168 62.14 2.96 2.70
N GLU A 169 61.75 1.75 2.27
CA GLU A 169 62.55 0.53 2.45
C GLU A 169 63.92 0.66 1.75
N GLU A 170 63.94 1.16 0.51
CA GLU A 170 65.18 1.36 -0.24
C GLU A 170 66.09 2.41 0.42
N LYS A 171 65.53 3.53 0.88
CA LYS A 171 66.27 4.53 1.67
C LYS A 171 66.79 3.95 3.00
N SER A 172 66.04 3.04 3.62
CA SER A 172 66.49 2.35 4.84
C SER A 172 67.70 1.47 4.55
N LYS A 173 67.71 0.72 3.44
CA LYS A 173 68.87 -0.08 3.01
C LYS A 173 70.07 0.78 2.64
N GLU A 174 69.84 1.90 1.94
CA GLU A 174 70.92 2.85 1.61
C GLU A 174 71.54 3.45 2.89
N LEU A 175 70.70 3.88 3.83
CA LEU A 175 71.16 4.40 5.12
C LEU A 175 71.88 3.31 5.92
N GLU A 176 71.36 2.09 5.96
CA GLU A 176 71.99 0.95 6.63
C GLU A 176 73.38 0.64 6.04
N ALA A 177 73.51 0.61 4.72
CA ALA A 177 74.78 0.40 4.03
C ALA A 177 75.79 1.54 4.31
N ARG A 178 75.35 2.79 4.35
CA ARG A 178 76.19 3.92 4.79
C ARG A 178 76.59 3.76 6.25
N LEU A 179 75.65 3.42 7.14
CA LEU A 179 75.89 3.26 8.56
C LEU A 179 76.83 2.07 8.89
N PHE A 180 76.91 1.03 8.04
CA PHE A 180 77.87 -0.08 8.18
C PHE A 180 79.19 0.12 7.41
N SER A 181 79.46 1.33 6.92
CA SER A 181 80.84 1.70 6.55
C SER A 181 81.66 1.97 7.83
N ASP A 182 82.95 1.60 7.82
CA ASP A 182 83.89 1.75 8.96
C ASP A 182 84.31 3.21 9.22
N ASP A 183 83.36 4.14 9.20
CA ASP A 183 83.57 5.56 9.46
C ASP A 183 83.02 5.90 10.85
N GLU A 184 83.91 6.15 11.82
CA GLU A 184 83.52 6.38 13.22
C GLU A 184 82.47 7.51 13.43
N PRO A 185 82.49 8.64 12.70
CA PRO A 185 81.43 9.65 12.79
C PRO A 185 80.04 9.12 12.43
N ILE A 186 79.99 8.11 11.54
CA ILE A 186 78.75 7.49 11.09
C ILE A 186 78.27 6.47 12.14
N ASN A 187 79.17 5.71 12.76
CA ASN A 187 78.83 4.86 13.90
C ASN A 187 78.34 5.69 15.10
N GLN A 188 78.91 6.86 15.35
CA GLN A 188 78.39 7.82 16.34
C GLN A 188 76.99 8.29 15.99
N LEU A 189 76.75 8.75 14.76
CA LEU A 189 75.43 9.19 14.33
C LEU A 189 74.37 8.07 14.38
N ARG A 190 74.73 6.81 14.10
CA ARG A 190 73.84 5.65 14.30
C ARG A 190 73.39 5.55 15.76
N ARG A 191 74.34 5.64 16.71
CA ARG A 191 74.07 5.56 18.15
C ARG A 191 73.11 6.69 18.55
N ASP A 192 73.43 7.92 18.18
CA ASP A 192 72.62 9.11 18.50
C ASP A 192 71.18 9.00 17.96
N ILE A 193 71.00 8.51 16.73
CA ILE A 193 69.67 8.27 16.13
C ILE A 193 68.90 7.17 16.87
N GLN A 194 69.56 6.08 17.27
CA GLN A 194 68.92 5.00 18.04
C GLN A 194 68.48 5.48 19.43
N LEU A 195 69.30 6.28 20.12
CA LEU A 195 68.95 6.90 21.40
C LEU A 195 67.79 7.89 21.25
N LEU A 196 67.83 8.77 20.25
CA LEU A 196 66.76 9.74 20.00
C LEU A 196 65.42 9.02 19.72
N LYS A 197 65.45 7.94 18.94
CA LYS A 197 64.27 7.12 18.66
C LYS A 197 63.74 6.40 19.90
N ALA A 198 64.62 5.92 20.78
CA ALA A 198 64.20 5.36 22.07
C ALA A 198 63.55 6.44 22.95
N MET A 199 64.13 7.64 23.05
CA MET A 199 63.55 8.76 23.78
C MET A 199 62.19 9.23 23.22
N GLU A 200 62.02 9.26 21.90
CA GLU A 200 60.73 9.57 21.26
C GLU A 200 59.65 8.59 21.71
N LEU A 201 59.95 7.29 21.66
CA LEU A 201 59.03 6.22 22.06
C LEU A 201 58.70 6.27 23.55
N LEU A 202 59.69 6.56 24.42
CA LEU A 202 59.45 6.78 25.86
C LEU A 202 58.60 8.05 26.11
N THR A 203 58.73 9.08 25.28
CA THR A 203 57.90 10.29 25.38
C THR A 203 56.47 10.00 24.92
N ARG A 204 56.31 9.23 23.84
CA ARG A 204 55.01 8.86 23.27
C ARG A 204 54.25 7.87 24.15
N SER A 205 54.93 6.89 24.75
CA SER A 205 54.32 5.97 25.72
C SER A 205 53.80 6.70 26.96
N ARG A 206 54.57 7.65 27.51
CA ARG A 206 54.10 8.52 28.62
C ARG A 206 52.87 9.33 28.24
N LEU A 207 52.80 9.85 27.01
CA LEU A 207 51.59 10.51 26.49
C LEU A 207 50.41 9.52 26.44
N PHE A 208 50.59 8.31 25.89
CA PHE A 208 49.55 7.29 25.86
C PHE A 208 49.09 6.86 27.27
N MET A 209 49.99 6.78 28.25
CA MET A 209 49.62 6.53 29.65
C MET A 209 48.76 7.65 30.22
N SER A 210 49.10 8.93 29.97
CA SER A 210 48.27 10.07 30.39
C SER A 210 46.88 10.09 29.73
N GLN A 211 46.74 9.45 28.57
CA GLN A 211 45.47 9.25 27.85
C GLN A 211 44.75 7.94 28.22
N ASN A 212 45.24 7.21 29.23
CA ASN A 212 44.75 5.89 29.67
C ASN A 212 44.74 4.83 28.55
N ASN A 213 45.66 4.91 27.59
CA ASN A 213 45.83 3.96 26.49
C ASN A 213 47.05 3.06 26.73
N LEU A 214 46.95 2.22 27.76
CA LEU A 214 48.08 1.43 28.27
C LEU A 214 48.64 0.42 27.26
N GLY A 215 47.81 -0.13 26.37
CA GLY A 215 48.27 -1.10 25.35
C GLY A 215 49.16 -0.48 24.27
N LEU A 216 48.89 0.76 23.85
CA LEU A 216 49.81 1.49 22.95
C LEU A 216 51.07 1.94 23.69
N ALA A 217 50.96 2.31 24.97
CA ALA A 217 52.13 2.62 25.80
C ALA A 217 53.06 1.40 25.92
N GLU A 218 52.53 0.22 26.25
CA GLU A 218 53.29 -1.03 26.37
C GLU A 218 54.09 -1.34 25.10
N GLY A 219 53.45 -1.25 23.93
CA GLY A 219 54.10 -1.49 22.64
C GLY A 219 55.28 -0.55 22.37
N ASP A 220 55.13 0.73 22.69
CA ASP A 220 56.19 1.73 22.55
C ASP A 220 57.34 1.51 23.54
N ILE A 221 57.04 1.15 24.79
CA ILE A 221 58.05 0.87 25.83
C ILE A 221 58.87 -0.38 25.44
N LEU A 222 58.21 -1.45 25.00
CA LEU A 222 58.88 -2.67 24.53
C LEU A 222 59.77 -2.42 23.29
N TYR A 223 59.33 -1.56 22.37
CA TYR A 223 60.16 -1.18 21.22
C TYR A 223 61.36 -0.32 21.64
N ALA A 224 61.17 0.65 22.54
CA ALA A 224 62.26 1.47 23.08
C ALA A 224 63.31 0.61 23.78
N ARG A 225 62.89 -0.32 24.64
CA ARG A 225 63.74 -1.34 25.28
C ARG A 225 64.52 -2.15 24.23
N GLY A 226 63.84 -2.58 23.17
CA GLY A 226 64.45 -3.34 22.07
C GLY A 226 65.55 -2.56 21.33
N LEU A 227 65.42 -1.23 21.17
CA LEU A 227 66.48 -0.40 20.62
C LEU A 227 67.68 -0.31 21.58
N LEU A 228 67.41 -0.04 22.87
CA LEU A 228 68.44 0.15 23.90
C LEU A 228 69.24 -1.11 24.21
N LEU A 229 68.68 -2.30 24.01
CA LEU A 229 69.43 -3.57 24.13
C LEU A 229 70.36 -3.86 22.95
N ASN A 230 70.17 -3.18 21.80
CA ASN A 230 70.95 -3.41 20.58
C ASN A 230 71.92 -2.27 20.24
N ILE A 231 71.94 -1.20 21.04
CA ILE A 231 72.90 -0.10 20.85
C ILE A 231 74.23 -0.44 21.51
N GLN A 232 75.32 -0.27 20.76
CA GLN A 232 76.68 -0.35 21.28
C GLN A 232 77.06 1.01 21.87
N VAL A 233 77.23 1.12 23.18
CA VAL A 233 77.74 2.34 23.84
C VAL A 233 79.21 2.19 24.24
N PRO A 234 79.97 3.29 24.39
CA PRO A 234 81.29 3.26 25.02
C PRO A 234 81.22 2.71 26.45
N ASP A 235 82.30 2.07 26.93
CA ASP A 235 82.35 1.43 28.27
C ASP A 235 81.93 2.38 29.41
N ALA A 236 82.29 3.67 29.31
CA ALA A 236 81.92 4.72 30.28
C ALA A 236 80.41 5.02 30.37
N GLN A 237 79.62 4.60 29.39
CA GLN A 237 78.16 4.80 29.30
C GLN A 237 77.37 3.49 29.47
N ALA A 238 78.06 2.34 29.59
CA ALA A 238 77.41 1.03 29.69
C ALA A 238 76.59 0.85 30.98
N GLU A 239 77.05 1.43 32.09
CA GLU A 239 76.35 1.40 33.39
C GLU A 239 75.03 2.18 33.33
N VAL A 240 75.07 3.42 32.82
CA VAL A 240 73.89 4.29 32.62
C VAL A 240 72.83 3.63 31.71
N LEU A 241 73.29 2.97 30.64
CA LEU A 241 72.39 2.24 29.73
C LEU A 241 71.73 1.03 30.43
N ALA A 242 72.48 0.30 31.26
CA ALA A 242 71.95 -0.82 32.04
C ALA A 242 70.89 -0.34 33.05
N ASP A 243 71.18 0.72 33.81
CA ASP A 243 70.25 1.33 34.76
C ASP A 243 68.98 1.85 34.06
N THR A 244 69.13 2.46 32.89
CA THR A 244 68.00 2.90 32.05
C THR A 244 67.10 1.71 31.67
N ILE A 245 67.70 0.59 31.22
CA ILE A 245 66.95 -0.61 30.83
C ILE A 245 66.27 -1.24 32.05
N GLU A 246 66.93 -1.27 33.22
CA GLU A 246 66.28 -1.74 34.47
C GLU A 246 65.06 -0.89 34.83
N ARG A 247 65.14 0.44 34.70
CA ARG A 247 63.99 1.34 34.91
C ARG A 247 62.85 1.10 33.92
N ILE A 248 63.18 0.79 32.67
CA ILE A 248 62.18 0.42 31.65
C ILE A 248 61.51 -0.92 32.00
N ASP A 249 62.27 -1.91 32.48
CA ASP A 249 61.73 -3.21 32.87
C ASP A 249 60.83 -3.09 34.10
N GLN A 250 61.26 -2.31 35.11
CA GLN A 250 60.42 -1.92 36.24
C GLN A 250 59.17 -1.14 35.80
N ALA A 251 59.19 -0.40 34.68
CA ALA A 251 57.99 0.26 34.17
C ALA A 251 57.02 -0.74 33.50
N ILE A 252 57.52 -1.68 32.71
CA ILE A 252 56.73 -2.74 32.06
C ILE A 252 56.01 -3.58 33.12
N ASP A 253 56.74 -4.07 34.14
CA ASP A 253 56.19 -4.91 35.21
C ASP A 253 55.09 -4.19 36.02
N ASN A 254 55.23 -2.88 36.22
CA ASN A 254 54.24 -2.08 36.96
C ASN A 254 53.05 -1.63 36.09
N LEU A 255 53.15 -1.64 34.76
CA LEU A 255 52.15 -1.06 33.86
C LEU A 255 50.72 -1.62 34.04
N PRO A 256 50.49 -2.95 34.23
CA PRO A 256 49.15 -3.50 34.38
C PRO A 256 48.51 -3.26 35.76
N LEU A 257 49.32 -3.01 36.79
CA LEU A 257 48.90 -3.00 38.20
C LEU A 257 49.00 -1.63 38.86
N SER A 258 49.90 -0.77 38.40
CA SER A 258 50.17 0.57 38.96
C SER A 258 50.72 1.51 37.87
N PRO A 259 49.87 2.01 36.94
CA PRO A 259 50.29 2.92 35.86
C PRO A 259 51.04 4.16 36.35
N ASP A 260 50.69 4.71 37.52
CA ASP A 260 51.38 5.87 38.10
C ASP A 260 52.85 5.56 38.50
N MET A 261 53.13 4.34 38.96
CA MET A 261 54.49 3.88 39.26
C MET A 261 55.28 3.61 37.98
N ALA A 262 54.64 2.99 36.98
CA ALA A 262 55.23 2.81 35.66
C ALA A 262 55.59 4.15 35.01
N SER A 263 54.73 5.17 35.13
CA SER A 263 54.99 6.52 34.59
C SER A 263 56.21 7.19 35.25
N GLN A 264 56.38 7.02 36.56
CA GLN A 264 57.56 7.50 37.29
C GLN A 264 58.84 6.79 36.84
N ASN A 265 58.81 5.47 36.68
CA ASN A 265 59.96 4.70 36.19
C ASN A 265 60.36 5.09 34.76
N LEU A 266 59.40 5.36 33.86
CA LEU A 266 59.69 5.85 32.51
C LEU A 266 60.26 7.27 32.50
N GLU A 267 59.81 8.15 33.39
CA GLU A 267 60.41 9.49 33.54
C GLU A 267 61.86 9.38 34.02
N ILE A 268 62.16 8.52 34.99
CA ILE A 268 63.54 8.28 35.45
C ILE A 268 64.41 7.72 34.30
N ALA A 269 63.92 6.72 33.57
CA ALA A 269 64.64 6.17 32.40
C ALA A 269 64.89 7.23 31.32
N TRP A 270 63.90 8.07 31.03
CA TRP A 270 64.02 9.16 30.07
C TRP A 270 65.01 10.24 30.53
N GLN A 271 65.03 10.56 31.83
CA GLN A 271 65.99 11.48 32.42
C GLN A 271 67.43 10.95 32.34
N LEU A 272 67.68 9.68 32.68
CA LEU A 272 69.01 9.05 32.60
C LEU A 272 69.56 9.11 31.16
N LEU A 273 68.75 8.73 30.16
CA LEU A 273 69.12 8.86 28.75
C LEU A 273 69.52 10.30 28.39
N ASN A 274 68.68 11.27 28.75
CA ASN A 274 68.86 12.67 28.39
C ASN A 274 70.07 13.35 29.07
N LEU A 275 70.35 13.00 30.34
CA LEU A 275 71.34 13.67 31.18
C LEU A 275 72.73 13.04 31.14
N GLU A 276 72.84 11.74 30.90
CA GLU A 276 74.09 11.00 31.10
C GLU A 276 74.61 10.32 29.82
N LEU A 277 73.75 10.10 28.81
CA LEU A 277 74.16 9.49 27.53
C LEU A 277 74.41 10.51 26.40
N PHE A 278 73.65 11.61 26.34
CA PHE A 278 73.89 12.71 25.38
C PHE A 278 74.95 13.72 25.84
N SER A 279 75.21 13.78 27.15
CA SER A 279 76.32 14.55 27.68
C SER A 279 77.65 13.89 27.30
N HIS A 280 78.41 14.56 26.43
CA HIS A 280 79.82 14.20 26.24
C HIS A 280 80.52 14.19 27.61
N PRO A 281 81.47 13.27 27.84
CA PRO A 281 82.35 13.37 29.01
C PRO A 281 83.08 14.71 28.91
N ALA A 282 82.71 15.65 29.79
CA ALA A 282 83.52 16.83 30.00
C ALA A 282 84.90 16.34 30.42
N GLU A 283 85.94 16.73 29.68
CA GLU A 283 87.33 16.43 30.04
C GLU A 283 87.53 16.74 31.53
N GLU A 284 88.14 15.82 32.27
CA GLU A 284 88.50 16.00 33.69
C GLU A 284 89.51 17.14 33.83
N THR A 285 89.00 18.36 33.73
CA THR A 285 89.81 19.57 33.67
C THR A 285 90.22 19.91 35.09
N SER A 286 91.30 19.26 35.52
CA SER A 286 91.94 19.49 36.80
C SER A 286 92.16 20.99 37.02
N THR A 287 91.66 21.47 38.15
CA THR A 287 91.79 22.85 38.63
C THR A 287 93.23 23.37 38.58
N VAL A 288 93.48 24.41 37.78
CA VAL A 288 94.54 25.40 38.07
C VAL A 288 94.02 26.81 37.78
N LEU A 289 94.35 27.74 38.67
CA LEU A 289 93.90 29.14 38.71
C LEU A 289 94.70 30.07 37.75
N SER A 290 94.24 31.32 37.62
CA SER A 290 94.98 32.50 37.08
C SER A 290 94.98 32.61 35.54
N SER A 291 94.75 33.77 34.88
CA SER A 291 94.53 35.16 35.34
C SER A 291 93.88 36.06 34.26
N THR A 292 93.00 36.98 34.70
CA THR A 292 92.63 38.29 34.08
C THR A 292 93.87 39.19 33.87
N PRO A 293 93.98 40.20 32.94
CA PRO A 293 92.99 40.91 32.09
C PRO A 293 93.28 40.71 30.56
N ALA A 294 92.89 41.51 29.53
CA ALA A 294 92.31 42.86 29.47
C ALA A 294 91.48 43.21 28.19
N SER A 295 90.56 44.15 28.39
CA SER A 295 89.90 45.14 27.50
C SER A 295 90.62 45.64 26.23
N VAL A 296 89.89 45.73 25.10
CA VAL A 296 89.81 46.90 24.18
C VAL A 296 88.37 46.99 23.60
N GLU A 297 87.91 48.21 23.30
CA GLU A 297 86.57 48.60 22.82
C GLU A 297 86.39 48.53 21.28
N GLU A 298 85.23 49.04 20.82
CA GLU A 298 84.85 49.45 19.43
C GLU A 298 84.39 48.36 18.43
N THR A 299 83.46 48.61 17.48
CA THR A 299 82.42 49.65 17.26
C THR A 299 81.48 49.18 16.11
N ALA A 300 80.29 49.79 15.98
CA ALA A 300 79.36 49.81 14.82
C ALA A 300 78.29 48.70 14.61
N THR A 301 77.05 49.09 14.93
CA THR A 301 75.79 48.77 14.19
C THR A 301 75.84 49.43 12.78
N PRO A 302 75.10 49.01 11.71
CA PRO A 302 73.63 48.85 11.63
C PRO A 302 73.22 47.51 10.92
N GLN A 303 71.99 47.18 10.47
CA GLN A 303 70.80 47.97 10.11
C GLN A 303 69.50 47.12 10.01
N SER A 304 68.41 47.62 10.64
CA SER A 304 66.96 47.59 10.27
C SER A 304 66.20 46.35 9.74
N SER A 305 64.98 46.20 10.29
CA SER A 305 63.72 45.68 9.68
C SER A 305 63.63 44.18 9.33
N GLU A 306 62.47 43.50 9.39
CA GLU A 306 61.09 43.96 9.13
C GLU A 306 60.02 43.51 10.15
N THR A 307 58.90 44.24 10.12
CA THR A 307 57.64 43.99 10.84
C THR A 307 56.70 43.12 10.01
N ILE A 308 56.05 42.12 10.63
CA ILE A 308 54.82 41.51 10.08
C ILE A 308 53.71 41.46 11.13
N THR A 309 52.56 42.02 10.75
CA THR A 309 51.34 42.15 11.55
C THR A 309 50.38 40.99 11.25
N PRO A 310 49.72 40.37 12.25
CA PRO A 310 48.69 39.36 11.99
C PRO A 310 47.38 39.97 11.48
N SER A 311 46.74 39.31 10.50
CA SER A 311 45.45 39.70 9.94
C SER A 311 44.29 38.89 10.56
N PRO A 312 43.22 39.52 11.05
CA PRO A 312 42.00 38.81 11.46
C PRO A 312 40.96 38.72 10.34
N THR A 313 40.28 37.57 10.31
CA THR A 313 39.16 37.18 9.43
C THR A 313 37.88 38.00 9.68
N PRO A 314 37.05 38.19 8.64
CA PRO A 314 35.69 37.64 8.68
C PRO A 314 35.38 36.71 7.48
#